data_AF-A0A7T4WCZ8-F1
#
_entry.id   AF-A0A7T4WCZ8-F1
#
_cell.length_a   1.000
_cell.length_b   1.000
_cell.length_c   1.000
_cell.angle_alpha   90.00
_cell.angle_beta   90.00
_cell.angle_gamma   90.00
#
_symmetry.space_group_name_H-M   'P 1'
#
loop_
_entity.id
_entity.type
_entity.pdbx_description
1 polymer ?
#
loop_
_entity_poly.entity_id
_entity_poly.type
_entity_poly.pdbx_seq_one_letter_code
_entity_poly.pdbx_strand_id
1 'polypeptide(L)'
;MADLVSDLRRSRENYTVLYQKIILAYEKNHEAFFFVFEGNDAKYYSVRIDGVIRASSGGSYPLSCHGKADVLKLHNLVVKHEKLSKANIFFLLIETLMSYVTMHALKNCMSRLVIQ
;
A
#
# COMPACT_ATOMS: atom_id res chain seq x y z
N MET A 1 2.42 10.18 30.88
CA MET A 1 1.27 10.68 30.11
C MET A 1 1.56 10.38 28.65
N ALA A 2 0.71 9.59 27.99
CA ALA A 2 0.85 9.36 26.56
C ALA A 2 0.71 10.71 25.83
N ASP A 3 1.59 10.97 24.87
CA ASP A 3 1.62 12.20 24.09
C ASP A 3 0.44 12.19 23.12
N LEU A 4 -0.51 13.11 23.28
CA LEU A 4 -1.71 13.23 22.44
C LEU A 4 -1.38 13.25 20.93
N VAL A 5 -0.22 13.82 20.58
CA VAL A 5 0.28 13.85 19.20
C VAL A 5 0.64 12.46 18.71
N SER A 6 1.21 11.61 19.57
CA SER A 6 1.53 10.22 19.25
C SER A 6 0.27 9.37 19.05
N ASP A 7 -0.78 9.59 19.85
CA ASP A 7 -2.06 8.89 19.71
C ASP A 7 -2.79 9.28 18.41
N LEU A 8 -2.75 10.57 18.05
CA LEU A 8 -3.29 11.04 16.77
C LEU A 8 -2.53 10.47 15.56
N ARG A 9 -1.20 10.34 15.65
CA ARG A 9 -0.39 9.69 14.60
C ARG A 9 -0.75 8.21 14.48
N ARG A 10 -0.86 7.51 15.60
CA ARG A 10 -1.21 6.08 15.65
C ARG A 10 -2.61 5.80 15.08
N SER A 11 -3.57 6.66 15.38
CA SER A 11 -4.93 6.56 14.84
C SER A 11 -4.97 6.66 13.30
N ARG A 12 -4.09 7.48 12.69
CA ARG A 12 -4.01 7.65 11.23
C ARG A 12 -3.43 6.44 10.48
N GLU A 13 -2.68 5.60 11.18
CA GLU A 13 -2.04 4.37 10.68
C GLU A 13 -2.91 3.12 10.88
N ASN A 14 -4.08 3.29 11.49
CA ASN A 14 -5.05 2.22 11.71
C ASN A 14 -5.61 1.72 10.37
N TYR A 15 -5.69 0.40 10.21
CA TYR A 15 -6.19 -0.27 9.01
C TYR A 15 -7.56 0.27 8.54
N THR A 16 -8.47 0.62 9.46
CA THR A 16 -9.79 1.15 9.09
C THR A 16 -9.70 2.51 8.41
N VAL A 17 -8.82 3.38 8.89
CA VAL A 17 -8.58 4.71 8.31
C VAL A 17 -7.91 4.57 6.94
N LEU A 18 -6.93 3.67 6.82
CA LEU A 18 -6.28 3.38 5.55
C LEU A 18 -7.25 2.78 4.52
N TYR A 19 -8.14 1.89 4.95
CA TYR A 19 -9.19 1.32 4.10
C TYR A 19 -10.09 2.40 3.51
N GLN A 20 -10.55 3.35 4.33
CA GLN A 20 -11.36 4.48 3.85
C GLN A 20 -10.58 5.36 2.87
N LYS A 21 -9.28 5.63 3.13
CA LYS A 21 -8.42 6.39 2.20
C LYS A 21 -8.29 5.69 0.86
N ILE A 22 -8.13 4.37 0.85
CA ILE A 22 -8.05 3.57 -0.39
C ILE A 22 -9.35 3.68 -1.17
N ILE A 23 -10.51 3.53 -0.53
CA ILE A 23 -11.81 3.67 -1.19
C ILE A 23 -11.92 5.05 -1.85
N LEU A 24 -11.69 6.13 -1.08
CA LEU A 24 -11.85 7.50 -1.57
C LEU A 24 -10.89 7.82 -2.73
N ALA A 25 -9.63 7.38 -2.62
CA ALA A 25 -8.65 7.58 -3.67
C ALA A 25 -8.96 6.75 -4.92
N TYR A 26 -9.44 5.51 -4.75
CA TYR A 26 -9.82 4.65 -5.86
C TYR A 26 -11.05 5.18 -6.61
N GLU A 27 -12.06 5.70 -5.90
CA GLU A 27 -13.23 6.33 -6.54
C GLU A 27 -12.84 7.62 -7.28
N LYS A 28 -11.78 8.31 -6.85
CA LYS A 28 -11.25 9.49 -7.57
C LYS A 28 -10.40 9.09 -8.79
N ASN A 29 -9.64 8.00 -8.68
CA ASN A 29 -8.77 7.52 -9.74
C ASN A 29 -8.64 5.99 -9.69
N HIS A 30 -9.33 5.30 -10.60
CA HIS A 30 -9.32 3.85 -10.69
C HIS A 30 -7.97 3.27 -11.17
N GLU A 31 -7.10 4.09 -11.76
CA GLU A 31 -5.76 3.68 -12.20
C GLU A 31 -4.70 3.87 -11.11
N ALA A 32 -5.07 4.39 -9.95
CA ALA A 32 -4.15 4.67 -8.85
C ALA A 32 -3.43 3.40 -8.35
N PHE A 33 -2.12 3.54 -8.09
CA PHE A 33 -1.30 2.49 -7.49
C PHE A 33 -1.16 2.73 -5.99
N PHE A 34 -1.62 1.80 -5.17
CA PHE A 34 -1.54 1.88 -3.72
C PHE A 34 -0.42 0.99 -3.18
N PHE A 35 0.42 1.53 -2.31
CA PHE A 35 1.51 0.78 -1.68
C PHE A 35 1.32 0.82 -0.18
N VAL A 36 0.90 -0.31 0.40
CA VAL A 36 0.72 -0.48 1.83
C VAL A 36 2.00 -1.07 2.42
N PHE A 37 2.65 -0.30 3.28
CA PHE A 37 3.88 -0.70 3.98
C PHE A 37 3.56 -1.08 5.42
N GLU A 38 4.25 -2.10 5.91
CA GLU A 38 4.43 -2.29 7.34
C GLU A 38 5.33 -1.19 7.91
N GLY A 39 4.82 -0.40 8.86
CA GLY A 39 5.62 0.59 9.58
C GLY A 39 6.10 1.78 8.73
N ASN A 40 7.35 2.17 8.97
CA ASN A 40 7.95 3.41 8.44
C ASN A 40 8.69 3.23 7.11
N ASP A 41 8.66 2.03 6.53
CA ASP A 41 9.45 1.69 5.35
C ASP A 41 8.98 2.37 4.07
N ALA A 42 7.77 2.94 4.11
CA ALA A 42 7.28 3.85 3.09
C ALA A 42 8.32 4.93 2.74
N LYS A 43 9.11 5.44 3.69
CA LYS A 43 10.12 6.48 3.43
C LYS A 43 11.26 6.00 2.52
N TYR A 44 11.67 4.74 2.65
CA TYR A 44 12.78 4.19 1.89
C TYR A 44 12.34 3.73 0.51
N TYR A 45 11.14 3.14 0.41
CA TYR A 45 10.65 2.56 -0.82
C TYR A 45 9.85 3.54 -1.68
N SER A 46 9.22 4.57 -1.11
CA SER A 46 8.43 5.55 -1.88
C SER A 46 9.27 6.20 -2.98
N VAL A 47 10.49 6.62 -2.67
CA VAL A 47 11.39 7.27 -3.65
C VAL A 47 11.75 6.32 -4.80
N ARG A 48 11.93 5.02 -4.51
CA ARG A 48 12.23 4.01 -5.54
C ARG A 48 11.00 3.71 -6.40
N ILE A 49 9.83 3.63 -5.77
CA ILE A 49 8.55 3.36 -6.44
C ILE A 49 8.17 4.55 -7.32
N ASP A 50 8.35 5.78 -6.86
CA ASP A 50 8.08 6.98 -7.64
C ASP A 50 8.91 7.04 -8.92
N GLY A 51 10.17 6.58 -8.88
CA GLY A 51 11.02 6.47 -10.07
C GLY A 51 10.45 5.52 -11.14
N VAL A 52 9.75 4.46 -10.72
CA VAL A 52 9.12 3.47 -11.61
C VAL A 52 7.74 3.92 -12.07
N ILE A 53 6.96 4.52 -11.18
CA ILE A 53 5.53 4.82 -11.38
C ILE A 53 5.27 6.22 -11.89
N ARG A 54 6.25 7.13 -11.88
CA ARG A 54 6.14 8.44 -12.55
C ARG A 54 5.72 8.37 -14.02
N ALA A 55 5.93 7.22 -14.67
CA ALA A 55 5.48 6.97 -16.04
C ALA A 55 4.00 6.57 -16.16
N SER A 56 3.31 6.29 -15.05
CA SER A 56 1.92 5.84 -14.99
C SER A 56 0.97 7.01 -14.66
N SER A 57 -0.09 7.17 -15.44
CA SER A 57 -1.14 8.20 -15.30
C SER A 57 -1.85 8.19 -13.93
N GLY A 58 -1.87 7.04 -13.25
CA GLY A 58 -2.62 6.82 -12.01
C GLY A 58 -2.06 7.48 -10.75
N GLY A 59 -0.76 7.80 -10.72
CA GLY A 59 -0.07 8.24 -9.50
C GLY A 59 0.15 7.14 -8.46
N SER A 60 1.07 7.39 -7.53
CA SER A 60 1.43 6.49 -6.41
C SER A 60 0.85 7.00 -5.09
N TYR A 61 0.28 6.08 -4.31
CA TYR A 61 -0.28 6.35 -2.98
C TYR A 61 0.42 5.48 -1.94
N PRO A 62 1.53 5.95 -1.34
CA PRO A 62 2.18 5.25 -0.24
C PRO A 62 1.36 5.39 1.04
N LEU A 63 1.08 4.25 1.69
CA LEU A 63 0.28 4.14 2.91
C LEU A 63 1.08 3.33 3.94
N SER A 64 1.41 3.95 5.08
CA SER A 64 2.03 3.27 6.21
C SER A 64 0.96 2.72 7.15
N CYS A 65 1.05 1.43 7.47
CA CYS A 65 0.18 0.76 8.43
C CYS A 65 0.99 0.33 9.66
N HIS A 66 0.36 0.40 10.84
CA HIS A 66 1.05 0.32 12.13
C HIS A 66 1.73 -1.04 12.44
N GLY A 67 1.53 -2.07 11.62
CA GLY A 67 2.23 -3.35 11.73
C GLY A 67 1.59 -4.45 10.88
N LYS A 68 2.28 -5.59 10.75
CA LYS A 68 1.82 -6.76 9.97
C LYS A 68 0.38 -7.18 10.23
N ALA A 69 -0.05 -7.21 11.50
CA ALA A 69 -1.41 -7.62 11.87
C ALA A 69 -2.48 -6.72 11.23
N ASP A 70 -2.23 -5.41 11.18
CA ASP A 70 -3.17 -4.44 10.61
C ASP A 70 -3.09 -4.41 9.09
N VAL A 71 -1.91 -4.65 8.50
CA VAL A 71 -1.75 -4.88 7.06
C VAL A 71 -2.57 -6.09 6.61
N LEU A 72 -2.52 -7.20 7.35
CA LEU A 72 -3.29 -8.42 7.03
C LEU A 72 -4.81 -8.18 7.15
N LYS A 73 -5.27 -7.44 8.16
CA LYS A 73 -6.68 -7.04 8.27
C LYS A 73 -7.11 -6.18 7.07
N LEU A 74 -6.28 -5.21 6.69
CA LEU A 74 -6.55 -4.34 5.53
C LEU A 74 -6.63 -5.16 4.24
N HIS A 75 -5.70 -6.08 4.02
CA HIS A 75 -5.72 -7.01 2.89
C HIS A 75 -7.04 -7.79 2.82
N ASN A 76 -7.48 -8.36 3.95
CA ASN A 76 -8.71 -9.12 4.01
C ASN A 76 -9.96 -8.28 3.69
N LEU A 77 -9.98 -7.00 4.08
CA LEU A 77 -11.06 -6.07 3.71
C LEU A 77 -11.03 -5.74 2.22
N VAL A 78 -9.85 -5.44 1.67
CA VAL A 78 -9.65 -5.08 0.27
C VAL A 78 -10.07 -6.23 -0.66
N VAL A 79 -9.65 -7.46 -0.37
CA VAL A 79 -9.97 -8.64 -1.22
C VAL A 79 -11.46 -8.97 -1.18
N LYS A 80 -12.14 -8.72 -0.06
CA LYS A 80 -13.60 -8.91 0.07
C LYS A 80 -14.42 -7.82 -0.60
N HIS A 81 -13.81 -6.66 -0.92
CA HIS A 81 -14.51 -5.55 -1.51
C HIS A 81 -14.54 -5.66 -3.04
N GLU A 82 -15.74 -5.74 -3.61
CA GLU A 82 -15.95 -6.02 -5.03
C GLU A 82 -15.11 -5.14 -5.96
N LYS A 83 -15.11 -3.82 -5.73
CA LYS A 83 -14.35 -2.88 -6.56
C LYS A 83 -12.84 -2.89 -6.28
N LEU A 84 -12.44 -3.04 -5.02
CA LEU A 84 -11.03 -2.90 -4.63
C LEU A 84 -10.25 -4.18 -4.89
N SER A 85 -10.92 -5.33 -4.99
CA SER A 85 -10.32 -6.60 -5.42
C SER A 85 -9.65 -6.51 -6.80
N LYS A 86 -10.05 -5.54 -7.63
CA LYS A 86 -9.51 -5.27 -8.97
C LYS A 86 -8.53 -4.09 -9.01
N ALA A 87 -8.34 -3.39 -7.89
CA ALA A 87 -7.49 -2.21 -7.82
C ALA A 87 -5.99 -2.59 -7.77
N ASN A 88 -5.12 -1.66 -8.19
CA ASN A 88 -3.67 -1.84 -8.14
C ASN A 88 -3.13 -1.60 -6.72
N ILE A 89 -3.34 -2.56 -5.81
CA ILE A 89 -2.92 -2.45 -4.40
C ILE A 89 -1.81 -3.46 -4.11
N PHE A 90 -0.69 -2.97 -3.56
CA PHE A 90 0.49 -3.75 -3.19
C PHE A 90 0.69 -3.71 -1.68
N PHE A 91 0.84 -4.88 -1.07
CA PHE A 91 1.14 -5.02 0.35
C PHE A 91 2.59 -5.46 0.54
N LEU A 92 3.37 -4.66 1.26
CA LEU A 92 4.81 -4.82 1.44
C LEU A 92 5.10 -5.09 2.93
N LEU A 93 5.40 -6.35 3.26
CA LEU A 93 5.75 -6.85 4.60
C LEU A 93 7.23 -7.22 4.63
N ILE A 94 7.96 -6.86 5.70
CA ILE A 94 9.42 -6.99 5.73
C ILE A 94 9.90 -8.29 6.37
N GLU A 95 9.12 -8.88 7.27
CA GLU A 95 9.40 -10.21 7.79
C GLU A 95 8.80 -11.30 6.90
N THR A 96 9.46 -11.53 5.78
CA THR A 96 9.71 -12.79 5.05
C THR A 96 9.90 -12.46 3.58
N LEU A 97 10.86 -13.13 2.96
CA LEU A 97 11.01 -13.28 1.50
C LEU A 97 9.79 -14.00 0.88
N MET A 98 8.58 -13.51 1.11
CA MET A 98 7.34 -13.92 0.45
C MET A 98 6.52 -12.68 0.16
N SER A 99 6.90 -12.06 -0.94
CA SER A 99 6.06 -11.18 -1.75
C SER A 99 4.73 -11.89 -2.07
N TYR A 100 3.71 -11.71 -1.23
CA TYR A 100 2.32 -11.93 -1.63
C TYR A 100 1.89 -10.76 -2.51
N VAL A 101 2.51 -10.71 -3.69
CA VAL A 101 2.12 -9.80 -4.76
C VAL A 101 0.99 -10.50 -5.48
N THR A 102 -0.19 -9.90 -5.50
CA THR A 102 -1.26 -10.29 -6.43
C THR A 102 -0.78 -9.93 -7.85
N MET A 103 0.07 -10.81 -8.39
CA MET A 103 0.83 -10.70 -9.63
C MET A 103 -0.08 -10.89 -10.86
N HIS A 104 -1.03 -9.99 -11.08
CA HIS A 104 -1.73 -9.93 -12.37
C HIS A 104 -1.49 -8.65 -13.16
N ALA A 105 -1.05 -7.55 -12.52
CA ALA A 105 -0.76 -6.28 -13.18
C ALA A 105 0.74 -6.00 -13.41
N LEU A 106 1.64 -6.60 -12.63
CA LEU A 106 3.08 -6.29 -12.67
C LEU A 106 3.91 -7.09 -13.68
N LYS A 107 3.39 -8.17 -14.27
CA LYS A 107 4.18 -9.03 -15.19
C LYS A 107 4.71 -8.29 -16.43
N ASN A 108 4.07 -7.21 -16.86
CA ASN A 108 4.54 -6.39 -17.97
C ASN A 108 5.44 -5.22 -17.57
N CYS A 109 5.50 -4.86 -16.29
CA CYS A 109 6.29 -3.71 -15.81
C CYS A 109 7.54 -4.11 -15.02
N MET A 110 7.52 -5.25 -14.33
CA MET A 110 8.61 -5.74 -13.46
C MET A 110 9.62 -6.68 -14.13
N SER A 111 9.49 -7.01 -15.43
CA SER A 111 10.51 -7.79 -16.16
C SER A 111 11.89 -7.11 -16.24
N ARG A 112 12.06 -5.91 -15.66
CA ARG A 112 13.33 -5.19 -15.52
C ARG A 112 13.83 -5.01 -14.07
N LEU A 113 13.12 -5.50 -13.05
CA LEU A 113 13.49 -5.24 -11.64
C LEU A 113 13.89 -6.52 -10.90
N VAL A 114 14.73 -7.33 -11.54
CA VAL A 114 15.40 -8.48 -10.90
C VAL A 114 16.91 -8.19 -10.91
N ILE A 115 17.44 -8.01 -9.69
CA ILE A 115 18.86 -8.08 -9.27
C ILE A 115 19.74 -6.88 -9.65
N GLN A 116 20.10 -6.08 -8.64
CA GLN A 116 21.44 -6.11 -8.02
C GLN A 116 21.37 -5.51 -6.61
#